data_AF-A0A4Q4D3I6-F1
#
_entry.id   AF-A0A4Q4D3I6-F1
#
_cell.length_a   1.000
_cell.length_b   1.000
_cell.length_c   1.000
_cell.angle_alpha   90.00
_cell.angle_beta   90.00
_cell.angle_gamma   90.00
#
_symmetry.space_group_name_H-M   'P 1'
#
loop_
_entity.id
_entity.type
_entity.pdbx_description
1 polymer ?
#
loop_
_entity_poly.entity_id
_entity_poly.type
_entity_poly.pdbx_seq_one_letter_code
_entity_poly.pdbx_strand_id
1 'polypeptide(L)'
;MPLMDHLRELRSRIVKAVLVIVVGIVVALIFYDEILNFLAHPYDQIRPDLEAKGIDTTLAITGVGGALQFQLKIGLIVGLIGTCPFWLWQLWAFVLPALHRNEKRWAFVLTGVGAPLFLAGAALAYIILPKAILVLIGFVPSG
;
A
#
# COMPACT_ATOMS: atom_id res chain seq x y z
N MET A 1 8.73 21.58 26.15
CA MET A 1 7.68 20.82 26.86
C MET A 1 8.38 19.67 27.58
N PRO A 2 7.96 19.27 28.77
CA PRO A 2 8.49 18.07 29.43
C PRO A 2 8.40 16.86 28.49
N LEU A 3 9.36 15.94 28.54
CA LEU A 3 9.39 14.71 27.70
C LEU A 3 8.09 13.90 27.82
N MET A 4 7.47 13.88 29.01
CA MET A 4 6.18 13.23 29.25
C MET A 4 5.04 13.78 28.37
N ASP A 5 5.02 15.08 28.11
CA ASP A 5 3.96 15.70 27.30
C ASP A 5 4.12 15.37 25.82
N HIS A 6 5.37 15.24 25.34
CA HIS A 6 5.66 14.83 23.97
C HIS A 6 5.28 13.35 23.72
N LEU A 7 5.50 12.47 24.69
CA LEU A 7 5.03 11.07 24.60
C LEU A 7 3.50 10.94 24.65
N ARG A 8 2.80 11.80 25.41
CA ARG A 8 1.33 11.86 25.39
C ARG A 8 0.80 12.30 24.04
N GLU A 9 1.46 13.28 23.42
CA GLU A 9 1.14 13.70 22.06
C GLU A 9 1.33 12.54 21.09
N LEU A 10 2.50 11.88 21.10
CA LEU A 10 2.78 10.72 20.25
C LEU A 10 1.67 9.66 20.31
N ARG A 11 1.29 9.24 21.52
CA ARG A 11 0.24 8.23 21.72
C ARG A 11 -1.09 8.67 21.10
N SER A 12 -1.53 9.89 21.39
CA SER A 12 -2.78 10.43 20.84
C SER A 12 -2.75 10.44 19.31
N ARG A 13 -1.58 10.78 18.74
CA ARG A 13 -1.40 10.85 17.29
C ARG A 13 -1.40 9.46 16.65
N ILE A 14 -0.66 8.50 17.20
CA ILE A 14 -0.63 7.12 16.71
C ILE A 14 -2.03 6.50 16.76
N VAL A 15 -2.76 6.66 17.85
CA VAL A 15 -4.12 6.09 17.96
C VAL A 15 -5.04 6.60 16.85
N LYS A 16 -4.99 7.91 16.55
CA LYS A 16 -5.78 8.48 15.45
C LYS A 16 -5.35 7.94 14.08
N ALA A 17 -4.04 7.85 13.82
CA ALA A 17 -3.53 7.30 12.56
C ALA A 17 -3.93 5.84 12.38
N VAL A 18 -3.76 5.02 13.42
CA VAL A 18 -4.15 3.60 13.42
C VAL A 18 -5.65 3.45 13.21
N LEU A 19 -6.48 4.27 13.87
CA LEU A 19 -7.93 4.21 13.69
C LEU A 19 -8.33 4.49 12.23
N VAL A 20 -7.75 5.52 11.61
CA VAL A 20 -8.01 5.83 10.19
C VAL A 20 -7.53 4.69 9.28
N ILE A 21 -6.34 4.13 9.55
CA ILE A 21 -5.83 2.97 8.78
C ILE A 21 -6.78 1.78 8.93
N VAL A 22 -7.22 1.43 10.14
CA VAL A 22 -8.15 0.33 10.39
C VAL A 22 -9.46 0.54 9.65
N VAL A 23 -10.02 1.75 9.66
CA VAL A 23 -11.21 2.07 8.86
C VAL A 23 -10.94 1.89 7.37
N GLY A 24 -9.78 2.35 6.87
CA GLY A 24 -9.36 2.15 5.48
C GLY A 24 -9.21 0.67 5.11
N ILE A 25 -8.69 -0.16 6.00
CA ILE A 25 -8.57 -1.61 5.82
C ILE A 25 -9.96 -2.25 5.75
N VAL A 26 -10.88 -1.89 6.66
CA VAL A 26 -12.25 -2.41 6.63
C VAL A 26 -12.94 -2.06 5.32
N VAL A 27 -12.80 -0.81 4.86
CA VAL A 27 -13.33 -0.39 3.55
C VAL A 27 -12.69 -1.19 2.42
N ALA A 28 -11.36 -1.37 2.42
CA ALA A 28 -10.67 -2.15 1.39
C ALA A 28 -11.08 -3.64 1.39
N LEU A 29 -11.43 -4.21 2.54
CA LEU A 29 -11.96 -5.58 2.62
C LEU A 29 -13.38 -5.70 2.08
N ILE A 30 -14.21 -4.65 2.22
CA ILE A 30 -15.56 -4.61 1.63
C ILE A 30 -15.49 -4.59 0.10
N PHE A 31 -14.53 -3.85 -0.47
CA PHE A 31 -14.32 -3.74 -1.92
C PHE A 31 -13.21 -4.67 -2.43
N TYR A 32 -13.01 -5.81 -1.75
CA TYR A 32 -11.91 -6.72 -2.05
C TYR A 32 -11.96 -7.24 -3.49
N ASP A 33 -13.14 -7.60 -4.00
CA ASP A 33 -13.29 -8.19 -5.33
C ASP A 33 -12.94 -7.18 -6.42
N GLU A 34 -13.37 -5.92 -6.29
CA GLU A 34 -13.03 -4.84 -7.22
C GLU A 34 -11.53 -4.53 -7.21
N ILE A 35 -10.94 -4.47 -6.01
CA ILE A 35 -9.50 -4.24 -5.83
C ILE A 35 -8.71 -5.40 -6.45
N LEU A 36 -9.16 -6.64 -6.24
CA LEU A 36 -8.50 -7.81 -6.79
C LEU A 36 -8.55 -7.81 -8.32
N ASN A 37 -9.72 -7.53 -8.90
CA ASN A 37 -9.89 -7.44 -10.35
C ASN A 37 -9.00 -6.34 -10.95
N PHE A 38 -8.90 -5.20 -10.28
CA PHE A 38 -7.96 -4.14 -10.67
C PHE A 38 -6.51 -4.63 -10.61
N LEU A 39 -6.11 -5.30 -9.53
CA LEU A 39 -4.74 -5.76 -9.33
C LEU A 39 -4.33 -6.91 -10.28
N ALA A 40 -5.29 -7.76 -10.66
CA ALA A 40 -5.10 -8.86 -11.61
C ALA A 40 -5.07 -8.39 -13.07
N HIS A 41 -5.63 -7.22 -13.38
CA HIS A 41 -5.76 -6.75 -14.75
C HIS A 41 -4.45 -6.73 -15.57
N PRO A 42 -3.30 -6.26 -15.05
CA PRO A 42 -2.03 -6.27 -15.81
C PRO A 42 -1.54 -7.68 -16.11
N TYR A 43 -1.87 -8.65 -15.25
CA TYR A 43 -1.55 -10.05 -15.44
C TYR A 43 -2.45 -10.68 -16.51
N ASP A 44 -3.76 -10.43 -16.45
CA ASP A 44 -4.71 -10.95 -17.45
C ASP A 44 -4.40 -10.45 -18.88
N GLN A 45 -3.82 -9.25 -19.00
CA GLN A 45 -3.39 -8.70 -20.28
C GLN A 45 -2.20 -9.45 -20.90
N ILE A 46 -1.25 -9.94 -20.09
CA ILE A 46 -0.06 -10.66 -20.58
C ILE A 46 -0.26 -12.18 -20.64
N ARG A 47 -1.28 -12.70 -19.95
CA ARG A 47 -1.64 -14.12 -19.95
C ARG A 47 -1.77 -14.73 -21.36
N PRO A 48 -2.49 -14.16 -22.35
CA PRO A 48 -2.58 -14.74 -23.69
C PRO A 48 -1.22 -14.82 -24.41
N ASP A 49 -0.32 -13.86 -24.19
CA ASP A 49 1.04 -13.88 -24.76
C ASP A 49 1.92 -14.96 -24.13
N LEU A 50 1.65 -15.33 -22.87
CA LEU A 50 2.34 -16.40 -22.15
C LEU A 50 1.80 -17.78 -22.54
N GLU A 51 0.48 -17.92 -22.66
CA GLU A 51 -0.17 -19.13 -23.16
C GLU A 51 0.29 -19.46 -24.59
N ALA A 52 0.42 -18.44 -25.45
CA ALA A 52 0.97 -18.59 -26.81
C ALA A 52 2.44 -19.08 -26.83
N LYS A 53 3.18 -18.88 -25.75
CA LYS A 53 4.55 -19.38 -25.56
C LYS A 53 4.60 -20.74 -24.86
N GLY A 54 3.45 -21.37 -24.62
CA GLY A 54 3.33 -22.66 -23.93
C GLY A 54 3.50 -22.58 -22.41
N ILE A 55 3.44 -21.38 -21.82
CA ILE A 55 3.63 -21.15 -20.39
C ILE A 55 2.25 -20.93 -19.76
N ASP A 56 1.67 -21.99 -19.20
CA ASP A 56 0.42 -21.89 -18.45
C ASP A 56 0.70 -21.29 -17.07
N THR A 57 0.16 -20.10 -16.83
CA THR A 57 0.21 -19.45 -15.52
C THR A 57 -1.22 -19.29 -15.05
N THR A 58 -1.48 -19.65 -13.79
CA THR A 58 -2.78 -19.46 -13.15
C THR A 58 -2.58 -18.80 -11.79
N LEU A 59 -3.53 -17.94 -11.40
CA LEU A 59 -3.56 -17.36 -10.06
C LEU A 59 -3.98 -18.47 -9.07
N ALA A 60 -3.01 -19.00 -8.33
CA ALA A 60 -3.24 -20.08 -7.38
C ALA A 60 -3.23 -19.58 -5.93
N ILE A 61 -4.30 -19.89 -5.20
CA ILE A 61 -4.33 -19.74 -3.74
C ILE A 61 -3.90 -21.07 -3.14
N THR A 62 -2.74 -21.08 -2.48
CA THR A 62 -2.19 -22.29 -1.87
C THR A 62 -2.58 -22.38 -0.39
N GLY A 63 -3.11 -23.53 0.02
CA GLY A 63 -3.47 -23.84 1.41
C GLY A 63 -4.89 -23.41 1.84
N VAL A 64 -5.42 -24.11 2.85
CA VAL A 64 -6.81 -23.94 3.34
C VAL A 64 -7.08 -22.53 3.89
N GLY A 65 -6.07 -21.90 4.50
CA GLY A 65 -6.14 -20.52 4.97
C GLY A 65 -5.65 -19.46 3.97
N GLY A 66 -5.24 -19.87 2.76
CA GLY A 66 -4.59 -18.99 1.79
C GLY A 66 -5.49 -17.84 1.34
N ALA A 67 -6.77 -18.10 1.13
CA ALA A 67 -7.73 -17.10 0.67
C ALA A 67 -7.92 -15.97 1.69
N LEU A 68 -8.08 -16.33 2.97
CA LEU A 68 -8.20 -15.37 4.06
C LEU A 68 -6.90 -14.56 4.22
N GLN A 69 -5.75 -15.22 4.20
CA GLN A 69 -4.46 -14.53 4.32
C GLN A 69 -4.25 -13.53 3.17
N PHE A 70 -4.66 -13.90 1.97
CA PHE A 70 -4.55 -13.06 0.78
C PHE A 70 -5.49 -11.86 0.85
N GLN A 71 -6.75 -12.07 1.22
CA GLN A 71 -7.73 -11.01 1.46
C GLN A 71 -7.25 -10.01 2.51
N LEU A 72 -6.77 -10.50 3.66
CA LEU A 72 -6.24 -9.63 4.72
C LEU A 72 -5.00 -8.86 4.27
N LYS A 73 -4.07 -9.48 3.54
CA LYS A 73 -2.88 -8.80 3.01
C LYS A 73 -3.24 -7.69 2.03
N ILE A 74 -4.14 -7.96 1.08
CA ILE A 74 -4.61 -6.96 0.11
C ILE A 74 -5.31 -5.81 0.84
N GLY A 75 -6.28 -6.13 1.72
CA GLY A 75 -7.00 -5.11 2.48
C GLY A 75 -6.06 -4.25 3.33
N LEU A 76 -5.03 -4.86 3.95
CA LEU A 76 -4.03 -4.14 4.73
C LEU A 76 -3.21 -3.18 3.88
N ILE A 77 -2.67 -3.65 2.75
CA ILE A 77 -1.82 -2.83 1.87
C ILE A 77 -2.64 -1.72 1.23
N VAL A 78 -3.80 -2.04 0.66
CA VAL A 78 -4.65 -1.08 -0.04
C VAL A 78 -5.27 -0.07 0.92
N GLY A 79 -5.71 -0.53 2.10
CA GLY A 79 -6.18 0.37 3.16
C GLY A 79 -5.08 1.33 3.64
N LEU A 80 -3.84 0.86 3.77
CA LEU A 80 -2.69 1.70 4.13
C LEU A 80 -2.35 2.73 3.05
N ILE A 81 -2.39 2.33 1.77
CA ILE A 81 -2.16 3.23 0.63
C ILE A 81 -3.27 4.26 0.54
N GLY A 82 -4.54 3.85 0.61
CA GLY A 82 -5.69 4.75 0.51
C GLY A 82 -5.76 5.76 1.66
N THR A 83 -5.26 5.40 2.84
CA THR A 83 -5.22 6.29 4.02
C THR A 83 -3.91 7.08 4.13
N CYS A 84 -3.01 6.99 3.14
CA CYS A 84 -1.69 7.63 3.18
C CYS A 84 -1.69 9.12 3.51
N PRO A 85 -2.62 9.97 3.01
CA PRO A 85 -2.58 11.39 3.32
C PRO A 85 -2.78 11.67 4.82
N PHE A 86 -3.63 10.88 5.46
CA PHE A 86 -4.00 11.08 6.87
C PHE A 86 -2.92 10.59 7.83
N TRP A 87 -2.41 9.37 7.64
CA TRP A 87 -1.41 8.85 8.56
C TRP A 87 -0.03 9.50 8.34
N LEU A 88 0.33 9.88 7.10
CA LEU A 88 1.55 10.67 6.84
C LEU A 88 1.48 12.04 7.51
N TRP A 89 0.32 12.71 7.43
CA TRP A 89 0.11 13.97 8.14
C TRP A 89 0.36 13.80 9.63
N GLN A 90 -0.21 12.76 10.21
CA GLN A 90 -0.13 12.50 11.63
C GLN A 90 1.30 12.14 12.09
N LEU A 91 2.06 11.44 11.24
CA LEU A 91 3.47 11.13 11.42
C LEU A 91 4.33 12.40 11.41
N TRP A 92 4.23 13.21 10.34
CA TRP A 92 5.06 14.42 10.20
C TRP A 92 4.68 15.52 11.19
N ALA A 93 3.40 15.63 11.53
CA ALA A 93 2.91 16.52 12.57
C ALA A 93 3.36 16.08 13.99
N PHE A 94 3.95 14.89 14.16
CA PHE A 94 4.67 14.52 15.38
C PHE A 94 6.17 14.83 15.27
N VAL A 95 6.80 14.43 14.17
CA VAL A 95 8.26 14.51 13.96
C VAL A 95 8.77 15.96 13.86
N LEU A 96 8.14 16.80 13.02
CA LEU A 96 8.63 18.17 12.78
C LEU A 96 8.49 19.13 13.97
N PRO A 97 7.36 19.15 14.72
CA PRO A 97 7.25 20.08 15.84
C PRO A 97 8.20 19.77 17.01
N ALA A 98 8.93 18.65 16.97
CA ALA A 98 9.95 18.32 17.96
C ALA A 98 11.20 19.23 17.90
N LEU A 99 11.46 19.93 16.77
CA LEU A 99 12.68 20.73 16.59
C LEU A 99 12.45 22.26 16.65
N HIS A 100 11.41 22.83 15.99
CA HIS A 100 11.14 24.28 16.04
C HIS A 100 9.63 24.64 16.07
N ARG A 101 9.24 25.51 17.02
CA ARG A 101 7.83 25.94 17.26
C ARG A 101 7.15 26.64 16.08
N ASN A 102 7.90 27.22 15.15
CA ASN A 102 7.37 27.95 13.98
C ASN A 102 7.25 27.11 12.70
N GLU A 103 7.67 25.83 12.72
CA GLU A 103 7.79 25.01 11.51
C GLU A 103 6.61 24.08 11.24
N LYS A 104 5.48 24.26 11.95
CA LYS A 104 4.25 23.47 11.72
C LYS A 104 3.77 23.49 10.27
N ARG A 105 4.09 24.54 9.51
CA ARG A 105 3.78 24.66 8.07
C ARG A 105 4.51 23.59 7.24
N TRP A 106 5.72 23.20 7.62
CA TRP A 106 6.51 22.19 6.91
C TRP A 106 5.90 20.79 7.03
N ALA A 107 5.24 20.46 8.14
CA ALA A 107 4.52 19.18 8.26
C ALA A 107 3.40 19.07 7.21
N PHE A 108 2.70 20.17 6.95
CA PHE A 108 1.71 20.25 5.87
C PHE A 108 2.35 20.14 4.48
N VAL A 109 3.47 20.83 4.23
CA VAL A 109 4.17 20.77 2.94
C VAL A 109 4.71 19.37 2.66
N LEU A 110 5.38 18.74 3.64
CA LEU A 110 5.90 17.37 3.53
C LEU A 110 4.80 16.34 3.29
N THR A 111 3.64 16.50 3.94
CA THR A 111 2.50 15.64 3.67
C THR A 111 1.93 15.90 2.27
N GLY A 112 1.79 17.18 1.89
CA GLY A 112 1.28 17.58 0.59
C GLY A 112 2.15 17.13 -0.59
N VAL A 113 3.46 16.97 -0.38
CA VAL A 113 4.38 16.40 -1.38
C VAL A 113 4.51 14.88 -1.23
N GLY A 114 4.58 14.39 0.01
CA GLY A 114 4.79 12.98 0.32
C GLY A 114 3.61 12.10 -0.05
N ALA A 115 2.38 12.54 0.17
CA ALA A 115 1.19 11.79 -0.22
C ALA A 115 1.09 11.55 -1.73
N PRO A 116 1.18 12.56 -2.62
CA PRO A 116 1.17 12.32 -4.05
C PRO A 116 2.40 11.54 -4.52
N LEU A 117 3.58 11.74 -3.92
CA LEU A 117 4.76 10.94 -4.26
C LEU A 117 4.59 9.46 -3.89
N PHE A 118 3.95 9.18 -2.75
CA PHE A 118 3.64 7.83 -2.31
C PHE A 118 2.63 7.15 -3.24
N LEU A 119 1.57 7.87 -3.63
CA LEU A 119 0.59 7.39 -4.61
C LEU A 119 1.22 7.19 -5.99
N ALA A 120 2.11 8.09 -6.41
CA ALA A 120 2.87 7.94 -7.65
C ALA A 120 3.79 6.71 -7.62
N GLY A 121 4.42 6.43 -6.48
CA GLY A 121 5.19 5.21 -6.28
C GLY A 121 4.33 3.94 -6.37
N ALA A 122 3.14 3.95 -5.77
CA ALA A 122 2.18 2.84 -5.87
C ALA A 122 1.71 2.64 -7.32
N ALA A 123 1.40 3.73 -8.04
CA ALA A 123 1.02 3.68 -9.44
C ALA A 123 2.17 3.16 -10.32
N LEU A 124 3.40 3.61 -10.09
CA LEU A 124 4.59 3.12 -10.80
C LEU A 124 4.79 1.62 -10.58
N ALA A 125 4.64 1.14 -9.35
CA ALA A 125 4.76 -0.29 -9.04
C ALA A 125 3.72 -1.13 -9.82
N TYR A 126 2.48 -0.64 -9.92
CA TYR A 126 1.43 -1.27 -10.71
C TYR A 126 1.75 -1.29 -12.22
N ILE A 127 2.31 -0.20 -12.77
CA ILE A 127 2.70 -0.12 -14.18
C ILE A 127 3.87 -1.06 -14.53
N ILE A 128 4.83 -1.23 -13.60
CA ILE A 128 6.01 -2.08 -13.81
C ILE A 128 5.69 -3.56 -13.62
N LEU A 129 4.63 -3.90 -12.87
CA LEU A 129 4.20 -5.27 -12.57
C LEU A 129 4.26 -6.26 -13.75
N PRO A 130 3.67 -5.99 -14.93
CA PRO A 130 3.74 -6.92 -16.06
C PRO A 130 5.17 -7.18 -16.56
N LYS A 131 6.04 -6.15 -16.52
CA LYS A 131 7.45 -6.31 -16.89
C LYS A 131 8.19 -7.17 -15.87
N ALA A 132 7.90 -7.02 -14.58
CA ALA A 132 8.46 -7.87 -13.54
C ALA A 132 8.06 -9.34 -13.74
N ILE A 133 6.79 -9.60 -14.07
CA ILE A 133 6.29 -10.97 -14.36
C ILE A 133 7.03 -11.58 -15.56
N LEU A 134 7.18 -10.83 -16.66
CA LEU A 134 7.91 -11.30 -17.84
C LEU A 134 9.38 -11.63 -17.54
N VAL A 135 10.05 -10.82 -16.72
CA VAL A 135 11.43 -11.08 -16.28
C VAL A 135 11.50 -12.38 -15.47
N LEU A 136 10.57 -12.58 -14.51
CA LEU A 136 10.52 -13.79 -13.69
C LEU A 136 10.28 -15.06 -14.54
N ILE A 137 9.37 -14.97 -15.52
CA ILE A 137 9.08 -16.08 -16.43
C ILE A 137 10.27 -16.37 -17.35
N GLY A 138 11.07 -15.37 -17.70
CA GLY A 138 12.31 -15.56 -18.46
C GLY A 138 13.35 -16.46 -17.77
N PHE A 139 13.21 -16.72 -16.46
CA PHE A 139 14.05 -17.68 -15.73
C PHE A 139 13.49 -19.11 -15.73
N VAL A 140 12.29 -19.35 -16.27
CA VAL A 140 11.73 -20.70 -16.41
C VAL A 140 12.47 -21.40 -17.56
N PRO A 141 13.20 -22.49 -17.31
CA PRO A 141 13.86 -23.24 -18.38
C PRO A 141 12.83 -23.77 -19.37
N SER A 142 13.08 -23.61 -20.68
CA SER A 142 12.32 -24.29 -21.72
C SER A 142 12.63 -25.78 -21.64
N GLY A 143 11.75 -26.53 -20.95
CA GLY A 143 11.73 -27.99 -20.94
C GLY A 143 11.16 -28.54 -22.23
#